data_AF-A0A1F3C4Q2-F1
#
_entry.id   AF-A0A1F3C4Q2-F1
#
_cell.length_a   1.000
_cell.length_b   1.000
_cell.length_c   1.000
_cell.angle_alpha   90.00
_cell.angle_beta   90.00
_cell.angle_gamma   90.00
#
_symmetry.space_group_name_H-M   'P 1'
#
loop_
_entity.id
_entity.type
_entity.pdbx_description
1 polymer ?
#
loop_
_entity_poly.entity_id
_entity_poly.type
_entity_poly.pdbx_seq_one_letter_code
_entity_poly.pdbx_strand_id
1 'polypeptide(L)'
;MQQPLTGDLLEILRVMKSKGGTHCTGTCHHRQPGEFHCHEFGRMLSISSQGVKNRLLALMRLGLVEPQRVERPTGGAGVRMAITARAVELLAHQ
;
A
#
# COMPACT_ATOMS: atom_id res chain seq x y z
N MET A 1 19.70 10.54 12.02
CA MET A 1 18.38 10.99 12.50
C MET A 1 17.32 10.44 11.57
N GLN A 2 16.43 9.57 12.06
CA GLN A 2 15.26 9.16 11.28
C GLN A 2 14.26 10.32 11.34
N GLN A 3 13.89 10.91 10.19
CA GLN A 3 12.82 11.90 10.15
C GLN A 3 11.53 11.24 10.63
N PRO A 4 10.75 11.88 11.51
CA PRO A 4 9.46 11.36 11.91
C PRO A 4 8.56 11.22 10.66
N LEU A 5 7.87 10.10 10.55
CA LEU A 5 6.87 9.90 9.49
C LEU A 5 5.79 10.97 9.64
N THR A 6 5.38 11.55 8.52
CA THR A 6 4.22 12.46 8.51
C THR A 6 2.96 11.70 8.89
N GLY A 7 1.97 12.40 9.48
CA GLY A 7 0.68 11.79 9.83
C GLY A 7 0.00 11.10 8.64
N ASP A 8 0.12 11.69 7.46
CA ASP A 8 -0.36 11.15 6.19
C ASP A 8 0.27 9.78 5.82
N LEU A 9 1.58 9.62 6.03
CA LEU A 9 2.25 8.32 5.78
C LEU A 9 1.86 7.26 6.82
N LEU A 10 1.66 7.67 8.08
CA LEU A 10 1.16 6.77 9.13
C LEU A 10 -0.26 6.29 8.82
N GLU A 11 -1.12 7.16 8.31
CA GLU A 11 -2.48 6.81 7.95
C GLU A 11 -2.55 5.82 6.78
N ILE A 12 -1.71 6.01 5.76
CA ILE A 12 -1.52 5.03 4.68
C ILE A 12 -1.12 3.66 5.25
N LEU A 13 -0.13 3.61 6.14
CA LEU A 13 0.33 2.36 6.75
C LEU A 13 -0.77 1.67 7.56
N ARG A 14 -1.60 2.43 8.31
CA ARG A 14 -2.74 1.89 9.07
C ARG A 14 -3.79 1.27 8.15
N VAL A 15 -4.15 1.94 7.06
CA VAL A 15 -5.09 1.38 6.08
C VAL A 15 -4.52 0.12 5.45
N MET A 16 -3.24 0.14 5.04
CA MET A 16 -2.60 -1.05 4.47
C MET A 16 -2.57 -2.22 5.46
N LYS A 17 -2.29 -1.98 6.74
CA LYS A 17 -2.37 -3.00 7.80
C LYS A 17 -3.77 -3.62 7.88
N SER A 18 -4.81 -2.79 7.85
CA SER A 18 -6.21 -3.26 7.92
C SER A 18 -6.67 -4.03 6.68
N LYS A 19 -6.17 -3.67 5.50
CA LYS A 19 -6.56 -4.26 4.21
C LYS A 19 -5.65 -5.39 3.73
N GLY A 20 -4.55 -5.66 4.43
CA GLY A 20 -3.55 -6.65 4.02
C GLY A 20 -2.69 -6.18 2.83
N GLY A 21 -2.56 -4.87 2.62
CA GLY A 21 -1.83 -4.27 1.50
C GLY A 21 -2.73 -3.78 0.37
N THR A 22 -2.14 -3.35 -0.75
CA THR A 22 -2.86 -2.90 -1.95
C THR A 22 -2.34 -3.58 -3.22
N HIS A 23 -3.26 -4.06 -4.05
CA HIS A 23 -2.97 -4.72 -5.31
C HIS A 23 -2.50 -3.71 -6.36
N CYS A 24 -1.41 -4.05 -7.04
CA CYS A 24 -0.83 -3.29 -8.13
C CYS A 24 -0.58 -4.22 -9.33
N THR A 25 -1.13 -3.85 -10.47
CA THR A 25 -1.08 -4.56 -11.76
C THR A 25 -0.23 -3.82 -12.78
N GLY A 26 0.42 -2.72 -12.39
CA GLY A 26 1.06 -1.76 -13.30
C GLY A 26 0.06 -0.86 -14.06
N THR A 27 -1.14 -1.34 -14.38
CA THR A 27 -2.20 -0.57 -15.07
C THR A 27 -3.56 -0.72 -14.40
N CYS A 28 -4.35 0.35 -14.34
CA CYS A 28 -5.69 0.31 -13.73
C CYS A 28 -6.74 -0.45 -14.58
N HIS A 29 -6.38 -0.92 -15.77
CA HIS A 29 -7.27 -1.65 -16.68
C HIS A 29 -7.36 -3.15 -16.36
N HIS A 30 -6.41 -3.69 -15.58
CA HIS A 30 -6.38 -5.10 -15.18
C HIS A 30 -6.85 -5.35 -13.74
N ARG A 31 -7.68 -4.45 -13.19
CA ARG A 31 -8.23 -4.59 -11.83
C ARG A 31 -9.25 -5.73 -11.81
N GLN A 32 -9.18 -6.59 -10.79
CA GLN A 32 -10.14 -7.67 -10.60
C GLN A 32 -11.12 -7.39 -9.45
N PRO A 33 -12.36 -7.92 -9.52
CA PRO A 33 -13.28 -7.85 -8.40
C PRO A 33 -12.63 -8.41 -7.11
N GLY A 34 -12.79 -7.69 -6.00
CA GLY A 34 -12.22 -8.07 -4.69
C GLY A 34 -10.78 -7.57 -4.46
N GLU A 35 -10.09 -7.04 -5.47
CA GLU A 35 -8.77 -6.44 -5.29
C GLU A 35 -8.85 -4.99 -4.75
N PHE A 36 -8.17 -4.72 -3.63
CA PHE A 36 -8.03 -3.37 -3.09
C PHE A 36 -6.93 -2.57 -3.81
N HIS A 37 -7.30 -1.53 -4.57
CA HIS A 37 -6.37 -0.74 -5.40
C HIS A 37 -6.25 0.73 -4.99
N CYS A 38 -5.24 1.41 -5.52
CA CYS A 38 -4.97 2.83 -5.28
C CYS A 38 -6.15 3.79 -5.52
N HIS A 39 -7.13 3.45 -6.38
CA HIS A 39 -8.34 4.26 -6.55
C HIS A 39 -9.30 4.15 -5.37
N GLU A 40 -9.55 2.94 -4.90
CA GLU A 40 -10.39 2.73 -3.71
C GLU A 40 -9.70 3.27 -2.47
N PHE A 41 -8.39 3.03 -2.36
CA PHE A 41 -7.54 3.60 -1.32
C PHE A 41 -7.62 5.13 -1.30
N GLY A 42 -7.50 5.77 -2.46
CA GLY A 42 -7.60 7.23 -2.58
C GLY A 42 -8.96 7.76 -2.12
N ARG A 43 -10.06 7.07 -2.44
CA ARG A 43 -11.41 7.45 -1.97
C ARG A 43 -11.53 7.38 -0.45
N MET A 44 -10.94 6.37 0.19
CA MET A 44 -10.96 6.24 1.65
C MET A 44 -10.24 7.39 2.35
N LEU A 45 -9.14 7.88 1.77
CA LEU A 45 -8.31 8.94 2.34
C LEU A 45 -8.60 10.32 1.76
N SER A 46 -9.61 10.47 0.90
CA SER A 46 -9.91 11.71 0.18
C SER A 46 -8.71 12.29 -0.60
N ILE A 47 -7.88 11.42 -1.19
CA ILE A 47 -6.74 11.81 -2.04
C ILE A 47 -6.81 11.14 -3.42
N SER A 48 -6.08 11.67 -4.40
CA SER A 48 -6.02 11.06 -5.72
C SER A 48 -5.29 9.72 -5.72
N SER A 49 -5.59 8.85 -6.70
CA SER A 49 -4.86 7.59 -6.87
C SER A 49 -3.37 7.81 -7.14
N GLN A 50 -2.99 8.92 -7.79
CA GLN A 50 -1.60 9.33 -7.92
C GLN A 50 -0.99 9.75 -6.57
N GLY A 51 -1.76 10.44 -5.73
CA GLY A 51 -1.37 10.77 -4.36
C GLY A 51 -1.04 9.52 -3.55
N VAL A 52 -1.85 8.47 -3.65
CA VAL A 52 -1.58 7.16 -3.03
C VAL A 52 -0.27 6.56 -3.57
N LYS A 53 -0.08 6.51 -4.89
CA LYS A 53 1.14 5.96 -5.50
C LYS A 53 2.41 6.66 -5.02
N ASN A 54 2.38 8.00 -4.95
CA ASN A 54 3.53 8.79 -4.50
C ASN A 54 3.90 8.46 -3.04
N ARG A 55 2.89 8.27 -2.16
CA ARG A 55 3.08 7.89 -0.76
C ARG A 55 3.60 6.46 -0.62
N LEU A 56 3.06 5.52 -1.41
CA LEU A 56 3.57 4.15 -1.46
C LEU A 56 5.05 4.13 -1.88
N LEU A 57 5.43 4.89 -2.90
CA LEU A 57 6.84 5.01 -3.32
C LEU A 57 7.73 5.60 -2.21
N ALA A 58 7.24 6.59 -1.47
CA ALA A 58 7.97 7.13 -0.31
C ALA A 58 8.15 6.06 0.78
N LEU A 59 7.09 5.32 1.13
CA LEU A 59 7.16 4.24 2.12
C LEU A 59 8.06 3.09 1.68
N MET A 60 8.11 2.77 0.39
CA MET A 60 9.06 1.79 -0.15
C MET A 60 10.50 2.24 0.02
N ARG A 61 10.81 3.50 -0.30
CA ARG A 61 12.16 4.07 -0.11
C ARG A 61 12.59 4.06 1.35
N LEU A 62 11.62 4.13 2.27
CA LEU A 62 11.86 4.02 3.71
C LEU A 62 11.96 2.58 4.21
N GLY A 63 11.71 1.57 3.35
CA GLY A 63 11.70 0.15 3.72
C GLY A 63 10.50 -0.27 4.57
N LEU A 64 9.39 0.46 4.47
CA LEU A 64 8.16 0.21 5.24
C LEU A 64 7.07 -0.49 4.42
N VAL A 65 7.21 -0.47 3.09
CA VAL A 65 6.34 -1.16 2.15
C VAL A 65 7.18 -1.89 1.13
N GLU A 66 6.77 -3.10 0.75
CA GLU A 66 7.46 -3.92 -0.24
C GLU A 66 6.46 -4.58 -1.20
N PRO A 67 6.88 -4.85 -2.45
CA PRO A 67 6.07 -5.63 -3.38
C PRO A 67 6.15 -7.11 -3.04
N GLN A 68 5.01 -7.75 -2.88
CA GLN A 68 4.87 -9.20 -2.74
C GLN A 68 4.20 -9.76 -3.99
N ARG A 69 4.77 -10.84 -4.53
CA ARG A 69 4.10 -11.60 -5.60
C ARG A 69 2.91 -12.33 -4.99
N VAL A 70 1.76 -12.22 -5.63
CA VAL A 70 0.53 -12.92 -5.24
C VAL A 70 -0.02 -13.69 -6.43
N GLU A 71 -0.57 -14.86 -6.20
CA GLU A 71 -1.31 -15.59 -7.23
C GLU A 71 -2.72 -15.02 -7.35
N ARG A 72 -3.20 -14.86 -8.59
CA ARG A 72 -4.56 -14.42 -8.84
C ARG A 72 -5.51 -15.59 -9.09
N PRO A 73 -6.78 -15.49 -8.67
CA PRO A 73 -7.78 -16.51 -8.94
C PRO A 73 -7.97 -16.84 -10.42
N THR A 74 -7.77 -15.87 -11.31
CA THR A 74 -7.91 -16.04 -12.77
C THR A 74 -6.73 -16.73 -13.44
N GLY A 75 -5.72 -17.16 -12.65
CA GLY A 75 -4.40 -17.52 -13.17
C GLY A 75 -3.55 -16.28 -13.47
N GLY A 76 -2.25 -16.39 -13.20
CA GLY A 76 -1.26 -15.32 -13.40
C GLY A 76 -0.73 -14.71 -12.10
N ALA A 77 0.44 -14.07 -12.22
CA ALA A 77 1.10 -13.40 -11.11
C ALA A 77 0.61 -11.95 -10.98
N GLY A 78 0.19 -11.57 -9.79
CA GLY A 78 -0.05 -10.20 -9.37
C GLY A 78 1.04 -9.68 -8.44
N VAL A 79 1.00 -8.37 -8.19
CA VAL A 79 1.80 -7.73 -7.15
C VAL A 79 0.87 -7.12 -6.12
N ARG A 80 1.19 -7.31 -4.84
CA ARG A 80 0.55 -6.65 -3.71
C ARG A 80 1.61 -5.88 -2.95
N MET A 81 1.41 -4.57 -2.80
CA MET A 81 2.23 -3.75 -1.92
C MET A 81 1.79 -4.04 -0.49
N ALA A 82 2.67 -4.65 0.31
CA ALA A 82 2.41 -5.02 1.68
C ALA A 82 3.31 -4.22 2.63
N ILE A 83 2.87 -4.04 3.88
CA ILE A 83 3.72 -3.44 4.91
C ILE A 83 4.77 -4.45 5.38
N THR A 84 5.98 -3.97 5.69
CA THR A 84 7.05 -4.83 6.22
C THR A 84 6.87 -5.07 7.73
N ALA A 85 7.59 -6.05 8.29
CA ALA A 85 7.61 -6.29 9.74
C ALA A 85 8.01 -5.02 10.53
N ARG A 86 9.01 -4.29 10.01
CA ARG A 86 9.44 -2.99 10.56
C ARG A 86 8.31 -1.96 10.61
N ALA A 87 7.46 -1.92 9.59
CA ALA A 87 6.31 -1.02 9.59
C ALA A 87 5.24 -1.44 10.61
N VAL A 88 5.05 -2.74 10.82
CA VAL A 88 4.16 -3.26 11.87
C VAL A 88 4.64 -2.87 13.26
N GLU A 89 5.94 -3.05 13.53
CA GLU A 89 6.58 -2.62 14.79
C GLU A 89 6.45 -1.12 15.01
N LEU A 90 6.74 -0.31 13.97
CA LEU A 90 6.61 1.14 14.04
C LEU A 90 5.18 1.55 14.42
N LEU A 91 4.16 0.91 13.84
CA LEU A 91 2.75 1.18 14.15
C LEU A 91 2.33 0.74 15.56
N ALA A 92 3.08 -0.14 16.23
CA ALA A 92 2.77 -0.58 17.59
C ALA A 92 3.28 0.40 18.67
N HIS A 93 4.22 1.28 18.31
CA HIS A 93 4.83 2.26 19.20
C HIS A 93 4.29 3.69 19.01
N GLN A 94 3.16 3.84 18.31
CA GLN A 94 2.49 5.11 17.98
C GLN A 94 1.05 5.08 18.49
#